data_AF-B3RYF2-F1
#
_entry.id   AF-B3RYF2-F1
#
_cell.length_a   1.000
_cell.length_b   1.000
_cell.length_c   1.000
_cell.angle_alpha   90.00
_cell.angle_beta   90.00
_cell.angle_gamma   90.00
#
_symmetry.space_group_name_H-M   'P 1'
#
loop_
_entity.id
_entity.type
_entity.pdbx_description
1 polymer ?
#
loop_
_entity_poly.entity_id
_entity_poly.type
_entity_poly.pdbx_seq_one_letter_code
_entity_poly.pdbx_strand_id
1 'polypeptide(L)'
;MSKKEIELKNHLYDQDKQHDQVLPIRRKSLICAYLWAFPLGLIGAHRFYLGQSLIGVAYLFSGGFFGLGWLYDLVFMSNLVEKVNDCRANPSSRKIYNLADAYILCLGPAGICFGLHQFYLGRKGFGTAYSFTCGMFGIGWLYDIFRMPKLVADANERAIELEKCPEAIHKKQIKHLDDAYLTWVLGILGAHHFYLGDTFFGIAYLCTFGMGGVGWLVDFFRMPILVKRANDENPSPEKKLDDAYILTFPFGMLGLQHFYLGRPLWGTIYSITFGLFSFGFLIDIIRMPYLVREVNEAMRERQNLLAVVIDEKNQSSNATGTLYQTESSTDIKKKPIDDNAASTQPPLNLYPSLQSMESKPTGLPPAYVPNC
;
A
#
# COMPACT_ATOMS: atom_id res chain seq x y z
N MET A 1 42.59 -5.46 14.29
CA MET A 1 41.25 -6.08 14.28
C MET A 1 41.44 -7.53 14.69
N SER A 2 40.88 -7.93 15.83
CA SER A 2 41.04 -9.28 16.40
C SER A 2 40.22 -10.30 15.59
N LYS A 3 40.68 -11.56 15.47
CA LYS A 3 39.92 -12.64 14.80
C LYS A 3 38.47 -12.73 15.30
N LYS A 4 38.25 -12.48 16.58
CA LYS A 4 36.92 -12.47 17.21
C LYS A 4 36.02 -11.33 16.73
N GLU A 5 36.58 -10.16 16.42
CA GLU A 5 35.80 -9.03 15.87
C GLU A 5 35.36 -9.32 14.44
N ILE A 6 36.21 -9.99 13.65
CA ILE A 6 35.89 -10.39 12.28
C ILE A 6 34.81 -11.47 12.28
N GLU A 7 34.91 -12.47 13.15
CA GLU A 7 33.85 -13.48 13.32
C GLU A 7 32.54 -12.88 13.81
N LEU A 8 32.57 -11.96 14.78
CA LEU A 8 31.36 -11.27 15.25
C LEU A 8 30.73 -10.43 14.15
N LYS A 9 31.53 -9.72 13.36
CA LYS A 9 31.05 -8.89 12.25
C LYS A 9 30.48 -9.74 11.11
N ASN A 10 31.07 -10.90 10.84
CA ASN A 10 30.54 -11.88 9.89
C ASN A 10 29.25 -12.52 10.39
N HIS A 11 29.15 -12.83 11.69
CA HIS A 11 27.92 -13.35 12.29
C HIS A 11 26.78 -12.33 12.28
N LEU A 12 27.07 -11.06 12.58
CA LEU A 12 26.10 -9.97 12.49
C LEU A 12 25.67 -9.73 11.04
N TYR A 13 26.62 -9.80 10.09
CA TYR A 13 26.34 -9.71 8.66
C TYR A 13 25.46 -10.86 8.14
N ASP A 14 25.72 -12.11 8.57
CA ASP A 14 24.88 -13.25 8.23
C ASP A 14 23.51 -13.21 8.95
N GLN A 15 23.42 -12.63 10.15
CA GLN A 15 22.15 -12.44 10.86
C GLN A 15 21.25 -11.42 10.17
N ASP A 16 21.79 -10.27 9.72
CA ASP A 16 21.03 -9.30 8.92
C ASP A 16 20.55 -9.94 7.61
N LYS A 17 21.41 -10.72 6.95
CA LYS A 17 21.08 -11.44 5.72
C LYS A 17 20.03 -12.55 5.91
N GLN A 18 19.93 -13.14 7.10
CA GLN A 18 18.88 -14.08 7.47
C GLN A 18 17.57 -13.39 7.87
N HIS A 19 17.63 -12.18 8.44
CA HIS A 19 16.45 -11.36 8.71
C HIS A 19 15.85 -10.77 7.42
N ASP A 20 16.67 -10.60 6.38
CA ASP A 20 16.30 -10.31 5.00
C ASP A 20 15.84 -11.56 4.22
N GLN A 21 15.25 -12.55 4.90
CA GLN A 21 14.42 -13.53 4.20
C GLN A 21 13.23 -12.78 3.58
N VAL A 22 13.39 -12.45 2.30
CA VAL A 22 12.38 -11.91 1.39
C VAL A 22 11.05 -12.55 1.74
N LEU A 23 10.18 -11.81 2.43
CA LEU A 23 8.86 -12.30 2.79
C LEU A 23 8.23 -12.88 1.52
N PRO A 24 7.75 -14.14 1.55
CA PRO A 24 7.31 -14.81 0.34
C PRO A 24 6.26 -13.95 -0.35
N ILE A 25 6.56 -13.52 -1.58
CA ILE A 25 5.69 -12.62 -2.33
C ILE A 25 4.30 -13.25 -2.38
N ARG A 26 3.34 -12.60 -1.74
CA ARG A 26 1.98 -13.13 -1.62
C ARG A 26 1.39 -13.34 -3.01
N ARG A 27 1.22 -14.61 -3.41
CA ARG A 27 0.61 -14.98 -4.68
C ARG A 27 -0.83 -14.45 -4.77
N LYS A 28 -1.23 -14.04 -5.98
CA LYS A 28 -2.61 -13.67 -6.29
C LYS A 28 -3.47 -14.91 -6.36
N SER A 29 -4.65 -14.84 -5.77
CA SER A 29 -5.62 -15.94 -5.76
C SER A 29 -6.49 -15.89 -7.01
N LEU A 30 -6.64 -17.04 -7.65
CA LEU A 30 -7.53 -17.24 -8.79
C LEU A 30 -8.99 -17.00 -8.40
N ILE A 31 -9.41 -17.46 -7.21
CA ILE A 31 -10.77 -17.26 -6.70
C ILE A 31 -11.06 -15.76 -6.56
N CYS A 32 -10.13 -15.01 -5.96
CA CYS A 32 -10.29 -13.55 -5.85
C CYS A 32 -10.37 -12.88 -7.23
N ALA A 33 -9.59 -13.33 -8.21
CA ALA A 33 -9.65 -12.78 -9.56
C ALA A 33 -11.03 -12.99 -10.21
N TYR A 34 -11.63 -14.17 -10.06
CA TYR A 34 -13.00 -14.43 -10.52
C TYR A 34 -14.06 -13.66 -9.74
N LEU A 35 -13.91 -13.52 -8.42
CA LEU A 35 -14.82 -12.72 -7.59
C LEU A 35 -14.85 -11.24 -8.01
N TRP A 36 -13.74 -10.70 -8.50
CA TRP A 36 -13.70 -9.36 -9.11
C TRP A 36 -14.24 -9.35 -10.54
N ALA A 37 -13.98 -10.41 -11.32
CA ALA A 37 -14.37 -10.49 -12.73
C ALA A 37 -15.88 -10.70 -12.96
N PHE A 38 -16.59 -11.33 -12.03
CA PHE A 38 -18.00 -11.63 -12.25
C PHE A 38 -18.92 -10.39 -12.09
N PRO A 39 -18.92 -9.67 -10.94
CA PRO A 39 -19.76 -8.48 -10.77
C PRO A 39 -19.18 -7.22 -11.42
N LEU A 40 -17.84 -7.13 -11.59
CA LEU A 40 -17.15 -5.91 -12.00
C LEU A 40 -16.18 -6.15 -13.18
N GLY A 41 -16.33 -7.25 -13.92
CA GLY A 41 -15.43 -7.62 -15.00
C GLY A 41 -15.55 -6.77 -16.26
N LEU A 42 -16.76 -6.31 -16.60
CA LEU A 42 -16.97 -5.35 -17.70
C LEU A 42 -16.26 -4.01 -17.44
N ILE A 43 -16.12 -3.64 -16.16
CA ILE A 43 -15.38 -2.45 -15.73
C ILE A 43 -13.86 -2.71 -15.69
N GLY A 44 -13.43 -3.98 -15.72
CA GLY A 44 -12.03 -4.38 -15.68
C GLY A 44 -11.43 -4.52 -14.26
N ALA A 45 -12.25 -4.69 -13.22
CA ALA A 45 -11.78 -4.76 -11.84
C ALA A 45 -10.75 -5.88 -11.59
N HIS A 46 -10.91 -7.03 -12.26
CA HIS A 46 -9.96 -8.14 -12.20
C HIS A 46 -8.58 -7.77 -12.77
N ARG A 47 -8.51 -6.96 -13.83
CA ARG A 47 -7.24 -6.47 -14.38
C ARG A 47 -6.52 -5.54 -13.40
N PHE A 48 -7.27 -4.68 -12.71
CA PHE A 48 -6.72 -3.87 -11.63
C PHE A 48 -6.21 -4.73 -10.46
N TYR A 49 -6.93 -5.77 -10.05
CA TYR A 49 -6.52 -6.70 -9.00
C TYR A 49 -5.18 -7.41 -9.32
N LEU A 50 -5.02 -7.84 -10.58
CA LEU A 50 -3.79 -8.46 -11.08
C LEU A 50 -2.62 -7.47 -11.14
N GLY A 51 -2.90 -6.17 -11.22
CA GLY A 51 -1.92 -5.08 -11.28
C GLY A 51 -1.71 -4.54 -12.70
N GLN A 52 -2.53 -4.97 -13.66
CA GLN A 52 -2.51 -4.57 -15.06
C GLN A 52 -3.36 -3.29 -15.27
N SER A 53 -2.97 -2.20 -14.60
CA SER A 53 -3.76 -0.96 -14.55
C SER A 53 -4.06 -0.35 -15.93
N LEU A 54 -3.13 -0.44 -16.89
CA LEU A 54 -3.34 0.07 -18.26
C LEU A 54 -4.52 -0.63 -18.95
N ILE A 55 -4.56 -1.96 -18.89
CA ILE A 55 -5.64 -2.77 -19.47
C ILE A 55 -6.94 -2.57 -18.68
N GLY A 56 -6.85 -2.45 -17.35
CA GLY A 56 -8.01 -2.12 -16.51
C GLY A 56 -8.66 -0.79 -16.90
N VAL A 57 -7.87 0.26 -17.13
CA VAL A 57 -8.39 1.57 -17.60
C VAL A 57 -8.96 1.45 -19.00
N ALA A 58 -8.31 0.70 -19.88
CA ALA A 58 -8.85 0.45 -21.21
C ALA A 58 -10.22 -0.26 -21.13
N TYR A 59 -10.40 -1.23 -20.23
CA TYR A 59 -11.68 -1.89 -19.98
C TYR A 59 -12.72 -0.92 -19.41
N LEU A 60 -12.35 -0.11 -18.41
CA LEU A 60 -13.25 0.87 -17.79
C LEU A 60 -13.93 1.79 -18.82
N PHE A 61 -13.16 2.30 -19.80
CA PHE A 61 -13.68 3.23 -20.81
C PHE A 61 -14.25 2.57 -22.07
N SER A 62 -13.92 1.29 -22.32
CA SER A 62 -14.46 0.52 -23.46
C SER A 62 -15.60 -0.42 -23.08
N GLY A 63 -16.01 -0.46 -21.80
CA GLY A 63 -16.95 -1.46 -21.29
C GLY A 63 -16.39 -2.89 -21.39
N GLY A 64 -15.09 -3.06 -21.16
CA GLY A 64 -14.38 -4.32 -21.29
C GLY A 64 -14.32 -4.78 -22.75
N PHE A 65 -13.96 -3.84 -23.62
CA PHE A 65 -14.00 -3.89 -25.08
C PHE A 65 -15.24 -4.60 -25.62
N PHE A 66 -16.41 -4.01 -25.32
CA PHE A 66 -17.73 -4.50 -25.72
C PHE A 66 -18.08 -5.90 -25.19
N GLY A 67 -17.54 -6.27 -24.03
CA GLY A 67 -17.82 -7.56 -23.37
C GLY A 67 -17.04 -8.76 -23.90
N LEU A 68 -16.47 -8.67 -25.12
CA LEU A 68 -15.63 -9.74 -25.69
C LEU A 68 -14.33 -9.92 -24.91
N GLY A 69 -13.70 -8.81 -24.51
CA GLY A 69 -12.50 -8.84 -23.67
C GLY A 69 -12.78 -9.44 -22.28
N TRP A 70 -13.96 -9.17 -21.72
CA TRP A 70 -14.38 -9.79 -20.47
C TRP A 70 -14.58 -11.30 -20.61
N LEU A 71 -15.24 -11.77 -21.68
CA LEU A 71 -15.42 -13.20 -21.94
C LEU A 71 -14.07 -13.92 -22.14
N TYR A 72 -13.16 -13.32 -22.91
CA TYR A 72 -11.80 -13.83 -23.08
C TYR A 72 -11.11 -13.99 -21.71
N ASP A 73 -11.22 -12.97 -20.85
CA ASP A 73 -10.58 -13.01 -19.53
C ASP A 73 -11.18 -14.06 -18.60
N LEU A 74 -12.48 -14.34 -18.68
CA LEU A 74 -13.10 -15.41 -17.89
C LEU A 74 -12.55 -16.79 -18.26
N VAL A 75 -12.29 -17.03 -19.56
CA VAL A 75 -11.74 -18.30 -20.04
C VAL A 75 -10.25 -18.41 -19.70
N PHE A 76 -9.47 -17.35 -19.91
CA PHE A 76 -8.01 -17.36 -19.77
C PHE A 76 -7.50 -16.87 -18.40
N MET A 77 -8.38 -16.75 -17.40
CA MET A 77 -8.03 -16.21 -16.09
C MET A 77 -6.92 -16.99 -15.39
N SER A 78 -6.92 -18.32 -15.48
CA SER A 78 -5.89 -19.18 -14.89
C SER A 78 -4.51 -18.78 -15.40
N ASN A 79 -4.37 -18.66 -16.72
CA ASN A 79 -3.12 -18.32 -17.38
C ASN A 79 -2.70 -16.88 -17.04
N LEU A 80 -3.65 -15.94 -16.90
CA LEU A 80 -3.37 -14.57 -16.48
C LEU A 80 -2.84 -14.52 -15.04
N VAL A 81 -3.45 -15.25 -14.12
CA VAL A 81 -3.05 -15.31 -12.71
C VAL A 81 -1.69 -15.99 -12.56
N GLU A 82 -1.48 -17.11 -13.25
CA GLU A 82 -0.23 -17.85 -13.28
C GLU A 82 0.90 -16.97 -13.82
N LYS A 83 0.74 -16.39 -15.02
CA LYS A 83 1.71 -15.47 -15.61
C LYS A 83 2.06 -14.31 -14.67
N VAL A 84 1.08 -13.71 -14.02
CA VAL A 84 1.30 -12.61 -13.07
C VAL A 84 2.02 -13.07 -11.81
N ASN A 85 1.71 -14.26 -11.31
CA ASN A 85 2.39 -14.85 -10.15
C ASN A 85 3.83 -15.26 -10.49
N ASP A 86 4.08 -15.75 -11.70
CA ASP A 86 5.41 -16.11 -12.18
C ASP A 86 6.26 -14.86 -12.39
N CYS A 87 5.73 -13.81 -13.05
CA CYS A 87 6.42 -12.53 -13.15
C CYS A 87 6.70 -11.88 -11.79
N ARG A 88 5.87 -12.16 -10.78
CA ARG A 88 6.11 -11.73 -9.40
C ARG A 88 7.20 -12.55 -8.72
N ALA A 89 7.19 -13.86 -8.93
CA ALA A 89 8.15 -14.79 -8.32
C ALA A 89 9.55 -14.65 -8.93
N ASN A 90 9.63 -14.35 -10.23
CA ASN A 90 10.86 -14.12 -10.94
C ASN A 90 10.72 -12.81 -11.74
N PRO A 91 11.10 -11.66 -11.17
CA PRO A 91 11.16 -10.39 -11.89
C PRO A 91 12.31 -10.42 -12.90
N SER A 92 12.16 -11.22 -13.95
CA SER A 92 13.13 -11.31 -15.04
C SER A 92 12.91 -10.13 -15.98
N SER A 93 13.98 -9.35 -16.18
CA SER A 93 14.12 -8.18 -17.05
C SER A 93 13.78 -6.81 -16.45
N ARG A 94 14.77 -5.91 -16.53
CA ARG A 94 14.60 -4.47 -16.36
C ARG A 94 13.63 -3.95 -17.41
N LYS A 95 12.55 -3.30 -16.96
CA LYS A 95 11.66 -2.56 -17.87
C LYS A 95 12.34 -1.24 -18.25
N ILE A 96 12.80 -1.14 -19.49
CA ILE A 96 13.38 0.10 -20.03
C ILE A 96 12.25 0.96 -20.61
N TYR A 97 12.23 2.22 -20.22
CA TYR A 97 11.25 3.21 -20.68
C TYR A 97 11.88 4.10 -21.75
N ASN A 98 11.24 4.16 -22.91
CA ASN A 98 11.69 5.00 -24.02
C ASN A 98 11.00 6.36 -23.96
N LEU A 99 11.75 7.42 -24.25
CA LEU A 99 11.22 8.78 -24.33
C LEU A 99 10.19 8.93 -25.45
N ALA A 100 10.46 8.31 -26.61
CA ALA A 100 9.54 8.33 -27.75
C ALA A 100 8.20 7.66 -27.41
N ASP A 101 8.21 6.47 -26.81
CA ASP A 101 7.01 5.76 -26.39
C ASP A 101 6.20 6.58 -25.38
N ALA A 102 6.88 7.25 -24.44
CA ALA A 102 6.24 8.12 -23.46
C ALA A 102 5.53 9.31 -24.14
N TYR A 103 6.15 9.95 -25.13
CA TYR A 103 5.51 11.04 -25.89
C TYR A 103 4.36 10.54 -26.78
N ILE A 104 4.51 9.39 -27.44
CA ILE A 104 3.42 8.78 -28.23
C ILE A 104 2.21 8.52 -27.34
N LEU A 105 2.44 7.95 -26.16
CA LEU A 105 1.41 7.70 -25.16
C LEU A 105 0.86 8.96 -24.51
N CYS A 106 1.61 10.06 -24.49
CA CYS A 106 1.19 11.34 -23.90
C CYS A 106 0.36 12.18 -24.90
N LEU A 107 0.80 12.27 -26.15
CA LEU A 107 0.20 13.09 -27.20
C LEU A 107 -0.94 12.38 -27.94
N GLY A 108 -1.01 11.05 -27.86
CA GLY A 108 -2.12 10.30 -28.43
C GLY A 108 -3.46 10.65 -27.77
N PRO A 109 -4.59 10.39 -28.44
CA PRO A 109 -5.93 10.71 -27.91
C PRO A 109 -6.21 10.03 -26.57
N ALA A 110 -5.69 8.80 -26.39
CA ALA A 110 -5.79 8.10 -25.11
C ALA A 110 -4.86 8.66 -24.03
N GLY A 111 -3.75 9.29 -24.41
CA GLY A 111 -2.85 10.01 -23.51
C GLY A 111 -3.47 11.27 -22.93
N ILE A 112 -4.02 12.09 -23.81
CA ILE A 112 -4.71 13.34 -23.48
C ILE A 112 -5.90 13.08 -22.56
N CYS A 113 -6.75 12.10 -22.92
CA CYS A 113 -7.98 11.84 -22.18
C CYS A 113 -7.79 10.93 -20.96
N PHE A 114 -6.88 9.95 -21.00
CA PHE A 114 -6.80 8.91 -19.96
C PHE A 114 -5.48 8.85 -19.20
N GLY A 115 -4.46 9.62 -19.62
CA GLY A 115 -3.16 9.65 -18.95
C GLY A 115 -2.37 8.35 -19.07
N LEU A 116 -2.44 7.66 -20.21
CA LEU A 116 -1.77 6.36 -20.40
C LEU A 116 -0.26 6.42 -20.15
N HIS A 117 0.39 7.55 -20.46
CA HIS A 117 1.82 7.75 -20.20
C HIS A 117 2.16 7.63 -18.70
N GLN A 118 1.29 8.05 -17.79
CA GLN A 118 1.52 7.90 -16.35
C GLN A 118 1.48 6.44 -15.90
N PHE A 119 0.58 5.63 -16.46
CA PHE A 119 0.54 4.19 -16.21
C PHE A 119 1.75 3.48 -16.81
N TYR A 120 2.19 3.89 -18.00
CA TYR A 120 3.40 3.37 -18.62
C TYR A 120 4.61 3.57 -17.72
N LEU A 121 4.80 4.79 -17.19
CA LEU A 121 5.89 5.17 -16.28
C LEU A 121 5.77 4.60 -14.84
N GLY A 122 4.71 3.83 -14.56
CA GLY A 122 4.47 3.20 -13.26
C GLY A 122 3.83 4.11 -12.20
N ARG A 123 3.46 5.35 -12.54
CA ARG A 123 2.82 6.32 -11.65
C ARG A 123 1.30 6.10 -11.61
N LYS A 124 0.88 4.99 -11.02
CA LYS A 124 -0.53 4.55 -11.00
C LYS A 124 -1.49 5.59 -10.39
N GLY A 125 -1.10 6.27 -9.31
CA GLY A 125 -1.94 7.30 -8.67
C GLY A 125 -2.26 8.45 -9.62
N PHE A 126 -1.25 9.04 -10.25
CA PHE A 126 -1.44 10.09 -11.26
C PHE A 126 -2.17 9.60 -12.50
N GLY A 127 -1.90 8.37 -12.95
CA GLY A 127 -2.66 7.75 -14.04
C GLY A 127 -4.15 7.68 -13.74
N THR A 128 -4.52 7.23 -12.53
CA THR A 128 -5.92 7.20 -12.07
C THR A 128 -6.51 8.61 -12.05
N ALA A 129 -5.80 9.58 -11.47
CA ALA A 129 -6.26 10.97 -11.46
C ALA A 129 -6.54 11.48 -12.88
N TYR A 130 -5.64 11.24 -13.82
CA TYR A 130 -5.79 11.69 -15.21
C TYR A 130 -6.94 10.99 -15.93
N SER A 131 -7.13 9.69 -15.72
CA SER A 131 -8.22 8.91 -16.30
C SER A 131 -9.59 9.50 -15.99
N PHE A 132 -9.81 9.96 -14.77
CA PHE A 132 -11.11 10.49 -14.34
C PHE A 132 -11.28 12.00 -14.54
N THR A 133 -10.20 12.72 -14.86
CA THR A 133 -10.22 14.19 -14.96
C THR A 133 -9.84 14.72 -16.34
N CYS A 134 -9.67 13.83 -17.32
CA CYS A 134 -9.14 14.18 -18.64
C CYS A 134 -7.83 14.96 -18.54
N GLY A 135 -6.84 14.38 -17.85
CA GLY A 135 -5.53 15.02 -17.66
C GLY A 135 -5.57 16.26 -16.77
N MET A 136 -6.47 16.28 -15.77
CA MET A 136 -6.73 17.41 -14.87
C MET A 136 -7.20 18.66 -15.63
N PHE A 137 -8.28 18.50 -16.40
CA PHE A 137 -8.80 19.52 -17.31
C PHE A 137 -7.73 20.02 -18.30
N GLY A 138 -6.86 19.12 -18.77
CA GLY A 138 -5.78 19.41 -19.71
C GLY A 138 -4.54 20.11 -19.14
N ILE A 139 -4.61 20.73 -17.95
CA ILE A 139 -3.47 21.45 -17.35
C ILE A 139 -2.36 20.47 -16.96
N GLY A 140 -2.73 19.33 -16.36
CA GLY A 140 -1.78 18.30 -15.98
C GLY A 140 -1.06 17.71 -17.20
N TRP A 141 -1.81 17.43 -18.27
CA TRP A 141 -1.25 17.00 -19.54
C TRP A 141 -0.24 18.00 -20.12
N LEU A 142 -0.59 19.30 -20.14
CA LEU A 142 0.29 20.35 -20.65
C LEU A 142 1.60 20.43 -19.84
N TYR A 143 1.50 20.37 -18.52
CA TYR A 143 2.67 20.36 -17.63
C TYR A 143 3.56 19.13 -17.87
N ASP A 144 2.94 17.99 -18.11
CA ASP A 144 3.64 16.74 -18.36
C ASP A 144 4.44 16.72 -19.67
N ILE A 145 3.99 17.41 -20.73
CA ILE A 145 4.76 17.53 -21.99
C ILE A 145 6.17 18.06 -21.71
N PHE A 146 6.28 19.11 -20.91
CA PHE A 146 7.56 19.70 -20.56
C PHE A 146 8.35 18.85 -19.56
N ARG A 147 7.66 18.13 -18.67
CA ARG A 147 8.29 17.30 -17.63
C ARG A 147 8.66 15.88 -18.12
N MET A 148 8.19 15.44 -19.28
CA MET A 148 8.37 14.07 -19.79
C MET A 148 9.82 13.54 -19.72
N PRO A 149 10.85 14.30 -20.13
CA PRO A 149 12.25 13.82 -20.04
C PRO A 149 12.65 13.45 -18.61
N LYS A 150 12.26 14.28 -17.63
CA LYS A 150 12.50 14.00 -16.22
C LYS A 150 11.74 12.77 -15.76
N LEU A 151 10.47 12.63 -16.14
CA LEU A 151 9.65 11.49 -15.73
C LEU A 151 10.14 10.14 -16.27
N VAL A 152 10.66 10.13 -17.50
CA VAL A 152 11.29 8.94 -18.11
C VAL A 152 12.62 8.62 -17.45
N ALA A 153 13.45 9.63 -17.17
CA ALA A 153 14.70 9.46 -16.44
C ALA A 153 14.44 8.86 -15.05
N ASP A 154 13.51 9.45 -14.28
CA ASP A 154 13.12 8.95 -12.95
C ASP A 154 12.59 7.51 -13.04
N ALA A 155 11.83 7.16 -14.09
CA ALA A 155 11.29 5.81 -14.29
C ALA A 155 12.38 4.78 -14.61
N ASN A 156 13.34 5.16 -15.44
CA ASN A 156 14.48 4.32 -15.77
C ASN A 156 15.41 4.12 -14.59
N GLU A 157 15.65 5.15 -13.78
CA GLU A 157 16.43 5.05 -12.55
C GLU A 157 15.79 4.06 -11.57
N ARG A 158 14.47 4.15 -11.35
CA ARG A 158 13.73 3.16 -10.54
C ARG A 158 13.89 1.74 -11.07
N ALA A 159 13.81 1.55 -12.40
CA ALA A 159 13.97 0.23 -12.99
C ALA A 159 15.38 -0.34 -12.77
N ILE A 160 16.43 0.50 -12.73
CA ILE A 160 17.80 0.11 -12.41
C ILE A 160 17.93 -0.23 -10.91
N GLU A 161 17.38 0.59 -10.02
CA GLU A 161 17.44 0.35 -8.58
C GLU A 161 16.77 -0.99 -8.21
N LEU A 162 15.62 -1.29 -8.83
CA LEU A 162 14.90 -2.54 -8.64
C LEU A 162 15.68 -3.77 -9.13
N GLU A 163 16.49 -3.61 -10.17
CA GLU A 163 17.36 -4.68 -10.69
C GLU A 163 18.54 -4.95 -9.75
N LYS A 164 19.16 -3.89 -9.21
CA LYS A 164 20.30 -4.01 -8.29
C LYS A 164 19.92 -4.57 -6.93
N CYS A 165 18.80 -4.11 -6.39
CA CYS A 165 18.32 -4.47 -5.06
C CYS A 165 16.82 -4.80 -5.18
N PRO A 166 16.42 -6.09 -5.26
CA PRO A 166 15.02 -6.46 -5.32
C PRO A 166 14.23 -6.02 -4.07
N GLU A 167 14.91 -5.79 -2.95
CA GLU A 167 14.35 -5.18 -1.73
C GLU A 167 13.94 -3.70 -1.92
N ALA A 168 14.52 -3.00 -2.91
CA ALA A 168 14.16 -1.63 -3.26
C ALA A 168 12.72 -1.51 -3.80
N ILE A 169 12.03 -2.62 -4.10
CA ILE A 169 10.57 -2.64 -4.37
C ILE A 169 9.79 -1.92 -3.26
N HIS A 170 10.29 -2.00 -2.02
CA HIS A 170 9.65 -1.41 -0.85
C HIS A 170 10.19 -0.02 -0.48
N LYS A 171 11.23 0.47 -1.16
CA LYS A 171 11.82 1.78 -0.86
C LYS A 171 10.84 2.89 -1.23
N LYS A 172 10.30 3.54 -0.20
CA LYS A 172 9.36 4.65 -0.33
C LYS A 172 10.08 5.85 -0.97
N GLN A 173 9.50 6.42 -2.02
CA GLN A 173 10.04 7.62 -2.65
C GLN A 173 9.87 8.81 -1.71
N ILE A 174 10.96 9.52 -1.44
CA ILE A 174 10.92 10.79 -0.69
C ILE A 174 10.09 11.80 -1.48
N LYS A 175 9.13 12.41 -0.79
CA LYS A 175 8.21 13.43 -1.29
C LYS A 175 8.68 14.79 -0.84
N HIS A 176 8.69 15.75 -1.74
CA HIS A 176 9.10 17.11 -1.43
C HIS A 176 7.88 18.00 -1.18
N LEU A 177 8.04 18.96 -0.28
CA LEU A 177 6.96 19.84 0.17
C LEU A 177 6.54 20.83 -0.92
N ASP A 178 7.49 21.35 -1.68
CA ASP A 178 7.29 22.23 -2.83
C ASP A 178 6.50 21.55 -3.94
N ASP A 179 6.89 20.32 -4.33
CA ASP A 179 6.14 19.49 -5.28
C ASP A 179 4.70 19.26 -4.79
N ALA A 180 4.53 19.03 -3.49
CA ALA A 180 3.22 18.78 -2.91
C ALA A 180 2.32 20.03 -2.98
N TYR A 181 2.86 21.23 -2.72
CA TYR A 181 2.14 22.50 -2.90
C TYR A 181 1.86 22.84 -4.37
N LEU A 182 2.78 22.53 -5.29
CA LEU A 182 2.54 22.68 -6.73
C LEU A 182 1.35 21.81 -7.17
N THR A 183 1.31 20.58 -6.65
CA THR A 183 0.23 19.63 -6.95
C THR A 183 -1.09 20.03 -6.26
N TRP A 184 -1.02 20.74 -5.13
CA TRP A 184 -2.19 21.27 -4.40
C TRP A 184 -2.98 22.32 -5.19
N VAL A 185 -2.36 23.05 -6.14
CA VAL A 185 -3.09 23.99 -7.03
C VAL A 185 -4.17 23.25 -7.83
N LEU A 186 -3.89 22.02 -8.24
CA LEU A 186 -4.86 21.11 -8.87
C LEU A 186 -5.50 20.15 -7.84
N GLY A 187 -5.36 20.47 -6.56
CA GLY A 187 -5.73 19.66 -5.41
C GLY A 187 -7.23 19.58 -5.14
N ILE A 188 -8.06 20.43 -5.76
CA ILE A 188 -9.53 20.26 -5.76
C ILE A 188 -9.90 18.88 -6.32
N LEU A 189 -9.09 18.32 -7.23
CA LEU A 189 -9.28 16.96 -7.76
C LEU A 189 -8.50 15.89 -6.98
N GLY A 190 -7.79 16.25 -5.90
CA GLY A 190 -7.03 15.33 -5.06
C GLY A 190 -5.62 14.98 -5.55
N ALA A 191 -5.03 15.74 -6.48
CA ALA A 191 -3.73 15.39 -7.04
C ALA A 191 -2.58 15.35 -6.03
N HIS A 192 -2.60 16.22 -5.01
CA HIS A 192 -1.61 16.17 -3.93
C HIS A 192 -1.69 14.85 -3.14
N HIS A 193 -2.89 14.30 -2.90
CA HIS A 193 -3.06 12.98 -2.28
C HIS A 193 -2.53 11.85 -3.17
N PHE A 194 -2.76 11.92 -4.49
CA PHE A 194 -2.16 10.96 -5.44
C PHE A 194 -0.63 11.06 -5.49
N TYR A 195 -0.06 12.25 -5.28
CA TYR A 195 1.40 12.45 -5.18
C TYR A 195 1.98 11.84 -3.91
N LEU A 196 1.33 12.07 -2.78
CA LEU A 196 1.71 11.55 -1.47
C LEU A 196 1.56 10.02 -1.36
N GLY A 197 0.72 9.43 -2.22
CA GLY A 197 0.46 7.99 -2.25
C GLY A 197 -0.83 7.57 -1.56
N ASP A 198 -1.56 8.54 -0.99
CA ASP A 198 -2.84 8.35 -0.30
C ASP A 198 -3.99 8.22 -1.29
N THR A 199 -3.98 7.10 -2.03
CA THR A 199 -4.92 6.85 -3.13
C THR A 199 -6.39 6.88 -2.68
N PHE A 200 -6.68 6.43 -1.45
CA PHE A 200 -8.04 6.51 -0.88
C PHE A 200 -8.53 7.96 -0.78
N PHE A 201 -7.71 8.85 -0.22
CA PHE A 201 -8.03 10.29 -0.13
C PHE A 201 -8.05 10.94 -1.51
N GLY A 202 -7.15 10.57 -2.41
CA GLY A 202 -7.17 11.04 -3.80
C GLY A 202 -8.49 10.73 -4.51
N ILE A 203 -8.99 9.49 -4.39
CA ILE A 203 -10.29 9.09 -4.95
C ILE A 203 -11.44 9.81 -4.23
N ALA A 204 -11.40 9.92 -2.91
CA ALA A 204 -12.41 10.67 -2.16
C ALA A 204 -12.51 12.11 -2.63
N TYR A 205 -11.38 12.80 -2.81
CA TYR A 205 -11.31 14.18 -3.29
C TYR A 205 -11.80 14.30 -4.73
N LEU A 206 -11.40 13.36 -5.60
CA LEU A 206 -11.85 13.31 -6.97
C LEU A 206 -13.39 13.19 -7.08
N CYS A 207 -14.00 12.30 -6.29
CA CYS A 207 -15.45 12.09 -6.31
C CYS A 207 -16.26 13.22 -5.66
N THR A 208 -15.64 14.01 -4.78
CA THR A 208 -16.32 15.06 -3.99
C THR A 208 -15.86 16.47 -4.33
N PHE A 209 -15.00 16.62 -5.34
CA PHE A 209 -14.35 17.89 -5.71
C PHE A 209 -13.67 18.56 -4.50
N GLY A 210 -12.76 17.82 -3.87
CA GLY A 210 -11.94 18.32 -2.76
C GLY A 210 -12.71 18.39 -1.46
N MET A 211 -13.62 17.44 -1.25
CA MET A 211 -14.58 17.44 -0.15
C MET A 211 -15.39 18.75 -0.14
N GLY A 212 -15.92 19.14 -1.30
CA GLY A 212 -16.66 20.41 -1.48
C GLY A 212 -15.79 21.65 -1.37
N GLY A 213 -14.52 21.54 -1.75
CA GLY A 213 -13.52 22.61 -1.63
C GLY A 213 -12.96 22.84 -0.22
N VAL A 214 -13.66 22.41 0.84
CA VAL A 214 -13.19 22.60 2.22
C VAL A 214 -11.96 21.75 2.50
N GLY A 215 -11.98 20.48 2.11
CA GLY A 215 -10.83 19.59 2.31
C GLY A 215 -9.59 20.09 1.59
N TRP A 216 -9.76 20.63 0.37
CA TRP A 216 -8.69 21.30 -0.37
C TRP A 216 -8.10 22.50 0.38
N LEU A 217 -8.93 23.34 0.99
CA LEU A 217 -8.47 24.49 1.78
C LEU A 217 -7.76 24.06 3.07
N VAL A 218 -8.32 23.10 3.80
CA VAL A 218 -7.71 22.55 5.04
C VAL A 218 -6.37 21.89 4.73
N ASP A 219 -6.26 21.21 3.60
CA ASP A 219 -5.03 20.54 3.20
C ASP A 219 -3.88 21.52 2.98
N PHE A 220 -4.13 22.76 2.55
CA PHE A 220 -3.08 23.79 2.44
C PHE A 220 -2.27 23.91 3.75
N PHE A 221 -2.95 23.92 4.89
CA PHE A 221 -2.32 23.98 6.21
C PHE A 221 -1.74 22.64 6.66
N ARG A 222 -2.32 21.53 6.22
CA ARG A 222 -1.87 20.18 6.60
C ARG A 222 -0.74 19.63 5.75
N MET A 223 -0.45 20.22 4.58
CA MET A 223 0.60 19.73 3.67
C MET A 223 1.93 19.39 4.35
N PRO A 224 2.48 20.19 5.28
CA PRO A 224 3.74 19.84 5.95
C PRO A 224 3.65 18.55 6.75
N ILE A 225 2.51 18.32 7.39
CA ILE A 225 2.23 17.13 8.19
C ILE A 225 2.05 15.91 7.25
N LEU A 226 1.31 16.08 6.15
CA LEU A 226 1.08 15.03 5.17
C LEU A 226 2.37 14.57 4.49
N VAL A 227 3.24 15.50 4.09
CA VAL A 227 4.54 15.19 3.49
C VAL A 227 5.44 14.47 4.48
N LYS A 228 5.45 14.88 5.76
CA LYS A 228 6.21 14.18 6.81
C LYS A 228 5.73 12.74 6.95
N ARG A 229 4.42 12.49 7.06
CA ARG A 229 3.83 11.14 7.12
C ARG A 229 4.13 10.32 5.87
N ALA A 230 4.07 10.95 4.70
CA ALA A 230 4.40 10.31 3.43
C ALA A 230 5.90 10.00 3.29
N ASN A 231 6.77 10.58 4.12
CA ASN A 231 8.20 10.28 4.16
C ASN A 231 8.62 9.40 5.34
N ASP A 232 7.74 9.18 6.32
CA ASP A 232 8.04 8.28 7.44
C ASP A 232 8.37 6.87 6.92
N GLU A 233 9.55 6.39 7.30
CA GLU A 233 10.10 5.09 6.91
C GLU A 233 9.32 3.92 7.51
N ASN A 234 8.92 4.07 8.78
CA ASN A 234 8.04 3.12 9.47
C ASN A 234 6.66 3.77 9.70
N PRO A 235 5.77 3.75 8.70
CA PRO A 235 4.45 4.35 8.83
C PRO A 235 3.65 3.59 9.89
N SER A 236 3.25 4.31 10.94
CA SER A 236 2.34 3.77 11.95
C SER A 236 1.03 3.32 11.28
N PRO A 237 0.55 2.09 11.55
CA PRO A 237 -0.70 1.57 11.00
C PRO A 237 -1.93 2.20 11.65
N GLU A 238 -1.73 3.02 12.68
CA GLU A 238 -2.78 3.71 13.41
C GLU A 238 -3.48 4.74 12.53
N LYS A 239 -4.82 4.73 12.61
CA LYS A 239 -5.68 5.73 11.98
C LYS A 239 -5.46 7.08 12.64
N LYS A 240 -5.36 8.14 11.82
CA LYS A 240 -5.13 9.49 12.29
C LYS A 240 -6.45 10.23 12.45
N LEU A 241 -6.53 11.01 13.52
CA LEU A 241 -7.75 11.71 13.90
C LEU A 241 -8.09 12.85 12.93
N ASP A 242 -7.08 13.54 12.43
CA ASP A 242 -7.24 14.64 11.47
C ASP A 242 -7.73 14.15 10.10
N ASP A 243 -7.23 13.00 9.63
CA ASP A 243 -7.74 12.32 8.44
C ASP A 243 -9.23 11.96 8.60
N ALA A 244 -9.59 11.40 9.76
CA ALA A 244 -10.98 11.03 10.05
C ALA A 244 -11.91 12.26 10.03
N TYR A 245 -11.47 13.39 10.62
CA TYR A 245 -12.26 14.63 10.64
C TYR A 245 -12.49 15.22 9.24
N ILE A 246 -11.48 15.20 8.37
CA ILE A 246 -11.63 15.71 7.00
C ILE A 246 -12.59 14.84 6.19
N LEU A 247 -12.59 13.53 6.41
CA LEU A 247 -13.57 12.65 5.78
C LEU A 247 -14.99 12.89 6.32
N THR A 248 -15.12 13.32 7.57
CA THR A 248 -16.41 13.64 8.19
C THR A 248 -16.97 15.00 7.76
N PHE A 249 -16.14 16.02 7.51
CA PHE A 249 -16.62 17.35 7.15
C PHE A 249 -16.12 17.80 5.77
N PRO A 250 -16.98 18.23 4.84
CA PRO A 250 -18.44 18.37 4.91
C PRO A 250 -19.21 17.14 4.39
N PHE A 251 -18.53 16.17 3.78
CA PHE A 251 -19.16 15.00 3.13
C PHE A 251 -19.26 13.75 4.01
N GLY A 252 -19.24 13.88 5.34
CA GLY A 252 -19.41 12.74 6.26
C GLY A 252 -20.73 12.01 6.08
N MET A 253 -21.71 12.63 5.42
CA MET A 253 -22.95 11.97 5.01
C MET A 253 -22.73 10.80 4.04
N LEU A 254 -21.65 10.81 3.25
CA LEU A 254 -21.33 9.69 2.37
C LEU A 254 -20.79 8.47 3.13
N GLY A 255 -20.39 8.62 4.40
CA GLY A 255 -19.85 7.54 5.23
C GLY A 255 -18.38 7.23 4.97
N LEU A 256 -17.64 8.11 4.29
CA LEU A 256 -16.22 7.92 3.95
C LEU A 256 -15.34 7.69 5.19
N GLN A 257 -15.68 8.33 6.31
CA GLN A 257 -15.02 8.14 7.60
C GLN A 257 -15.10 6.69 8.11
N HIS A 258 -16.23 6.01 7.91
CA HIS A 258 -16.39 4.63 8.34
C HIS A 258 -15.62 3.65 7.45
N PHE A 259 -15.52 3.93 6.15
CA PHE A 259 -14.64 3.17 5.26
C PHE A 259 -13.16 3.33 5.67
N TYR A 260 -12.73 4.54 6.01
CA TYR A 260 -11.37 4.80 6.51
C TYR A 260 -11.05 4.07 7.82
N LEU A 261 -12.02 4.06 8.75
CA LEU A 261 -11.93 3.34 10.04
C LEU A 261 -12.04 1.81 9.90
N GLY A 262 -12.24 1.26 8.70
CA GLY A 262 -12.33 -0.18 8.49
C GLY A 262 -13.67 -0.79 8.91
N ARG A 263 -14.74 0.00 8.95
CA ARG A 263 -16.11 -0.41 9.31
C ARG A 263 -17.03 -0.32 8.07
N PRO A 264 -16.89 -1.22 7.08
CA PRO A 264 -17.57 -1.09 5.79
C PRO A 264 -19.09 -1.16 5.90
N LEU A 265 -19.64 -1.93 6.85
CA LEU A 265 -21.09 -2.02 7.05
C LEU A 265 -21.67 -0.65 7.41
N TRP A 266 -21.05 0.06 8.36
CA TRP A 266 -21.47 1.41 8.76
C TRP A 266 -21.28 2.42 7.62
N GLY A 267 -20.18 2.31 6.87
CA GLY A 267 -19.95 3.12 5.68
C GLY A 267 -21.06 2.94 4.65
N THR A 268 -21.42 1.71 4.31
CA THR A 268 -22.49 1.39 3.36
C THR A 268 -23.85 1.88 3.85
N ILE A 269 -24.15 1.72 5.14
CA ILE A 269 -25.38 2.25 5.74
C ILE A 269 -25.43 3.77 5.55
N TYR A 270 -24.34 4.49 5.86
CA TYR A 270 -24.27 5.93 5.66
C TYR A 270 -24.44 6.31 4.18
N SER A 271 -23.76 5.62 3.27
CA SER A 271 -23.86 5.90 1.83
C SER A 271 -25.29 5.72 1.30
N ILE A 272 -26.03 4.69 1.75
CA ILE A 272 -27.41 4.44 1.32
C ILE A 272 -28.42 5.39 1.98
N THR A 273 -28.17 5.78 3.23
CA THR A 273 -29.09 6.59 4.04
C THR A 273 -28.77 8.09 4.03
N PHE A 274 -27.80 8.52 3.21
CA PHE A 274 -27.24 9.87 3.22
C PHE A 274 -26.83 10.31 4.65
N GLY A 275 -26.02 9.48 5.30
CA GLY A 275 -25.40 9.75 6.59
C GLY A 275 -26.30 9.51 7.80
N LEU A 276 -27.31 8.66 7.65
CA LEU A 276 -28.50 8.57 8.47
C LEU A 276 -29.24 9.93 8.57
N PHE A 277 -29.77 10.36 7.42
CA PHE A 277 -30.58 11.58 7.23
C PHE A 277 -29.90 12.88 7.70
N SER A 278 -28.66 13.10 7.26
CA SER A 278 -27.90 14.36 7.39
C SER A 278 -27.46 14.77 8.79
N PHE A 279 -27.89 14.12 9.88
CA PHE A 279 -27.44 14.45 11.23
C PHE A 279 -26.45 13.44 11.82
N GLY A 280 -26.40 12.20 11.31
CA GLY A 280 -25.50 11.18 11.82
C GLY A 280 -24.02 11.58 11.75
N PHE A 281 -23.62 12.36 10.73
CA PHE A 281 -22.25 12.86 10.65
C PHE A 281 -21.90 13.87 11.76
N LEU A 282 -22.87 14.61 12.32
CA LEU A 282 -22.64 15.52 13.45
C LEU A 282 -22.35 14.74 14.73
N ILE A 283 -23.08 13.63 14.95
CA ILE A 283 -22.80 12.70 16.04
C ILE A 283 -21.40 12.13 15.87
N ASP A 284 -21.01 11.78 14.64
CA ASP A 284 -19.67 11.29 14.35
C ASP A 284 -18.59 12.33 14.63
N ILE A 285 -18.78 13.63 14.37
CA ILE A 285 -17.79 14.67 14.73
C ILE A 285 -17.46 14.60 16.23
N ILE A 286 -18.47 14.44 17.08
CA ILE A 286 -18.29 14.34 18.53
C ILE A 286 -17.68 12.98 18.91
N ARG A 287 -18.13 11.90 18.27
CA ARG A 287 -17.72 10.52 18.58
C ARG A 287 -16.35 10.15 18.02
N MET A 288 -15.81 10.90 17.06
CA MET A 288 -14.62 10.52 16.28
C MET A 288 -13.38 10.21 17.12
N PRO A 289 -13.03 10.99 18.18
CA PRO A 289 -11.87 10.69 19.01
C PRO A 289 -11.98 9.32 19.67
N TYR A 290 -13.20 8.96 20.13
CA TYR A 290 -13.47 7.66 20.72
C TYR A 290 -13.36 6.54 19.67
N LEU A 291 -13.96 6.73 18.48
CA LEU A 291 -13.93 5.73 17.41
C LEU A 291 -12.51 5.45 16.92
N VAL A 292 -11.71 6.50 16.71
CA VAL A 292 -10.31 6.37 16.29
C VAL A 292 -9.49 5.66 17.36
N ARG A 293 -9.68 6.02 18.65
CA ARG A 293 -8.98 5.37 19.75
C ARG A 293 -9.33 3.88 19.84
N GLU A 294 -10.61 3.55 19.79
CA GLU A 294 -11.11 2.17 19.83
C GLU A 294 -10.53 1.32 18.68
N VAL A 295 -10.51 1.85 17.45
CA VAL A 295 -9.94 1.14 16.29
C VAL A 295 -8.43 1.00 16.41
N ASN A 296 -7.72 2.01 16.89
CA ASN A 296 -6.27 1.96 17.07
C ASN A 296 -5.86 0.99 18.18
N GLU A 297 -6.59 0.95 19.30
CA GLU A 297 -6.41 -0.03 20.37
C GLU A 297 -6.60 -1.45 19.84
N ALA A 298 -7.70 -1.71 19.13
CA ALA A 298 -7.98 -3.00 18.52
C ALA A 298 -6.91 -3.42 17.48
N MET A 299 -6.33 -2.46 16.74
CA MET A 299 -5.23 -2.74 15.81
C MET A 299 -3.95 -3.13 16.55
N ARG A 300 -3.59 -2.43 17.63
CA ARG A 300 -2.42 -2.78 18.46
C ARG A 300 -2.57 -4.17 19.08
N GLU A 301 -3.75 -4.49 19.61
CA GLU A 301 -4.03 -5.83 20.14
C GLU A 301 -3.86 -6.91 19.08
N ARG A 302 -4.42 -6.71 17.88
CA ARG A 302 -4.24 -7.67 16.76
C ARG A 302 -2.76 -7.85 16.39
N GLN A 303 -1.97 -6.79 16.41
CA GLN A 303 -0.54 -6.88 16.13
C GLN A 303 0.22 -7.66 17.20
N ASN A 304 -0.10 -7.41 18.47
CA ASN A 304 0.49 -8.15 19.58
C ASN A 304 0.12 -9.64 19.51
N LEU A 305 -1.13 -9.97 19.21
CA LEU A 305 -1.58 -11.35 19.02
C LEU A 305 -0.85 -12.04 17.85
N LEU A 306 -0.70 -11.35 16.72
CA LEU A 306 0.04 -11.89 15.58
C LEU A 306 1.51 -12.11 15.92
N ALA A 307 2.14 -11.22 16.68
CA ALA A 307 3.52 -11.38 17.13
C ALA A 307 3.67 -12.63 18.02
N VAL A 308 2.74 -12.85 18.97
CA VAL A 308 2.74 -14.04 19.84
C VAL A 308 2.53 -15.32 19.03
N VAL A 309 1.57 -15.35 18.10
CA VAL A 309 1.29 -16.53 17.26
C VAL A 309 2.47 -16.88 16.35
N ILE A 310 3.18 -15.88 15.84
CA ILE A 310 4.39 -16.09 15.02
C ILE A 310 5.51 -16.67 15.88
N ASP A 311 5.72 -16.16 17.09
CA ASP A 311 6.73 -16.68 18.02
C ASP A 311 6.45 -18.15 18.40
N GLU A 312 5.20 -18.47 18.74
CA GLU A 312 4.78 -19.84 19.04
C GLU A 312 5.04 -20.79 17.85
N LYS A 313 4.73 -20.37 16.62
CA LYS A 313 4.98 -21.16 15.42
C LYS A 313 6.47 -21.37 15.14
N ASN A 314 7.28 -20.35 15.38
CA ASN A 314 8.74 -20.45 15.23
C ASN A 314 9.33 -21.41 16.27
N GLN A 315 8.87 -21.36 17.51
CA GLN A 315 9.28 -22.31 18.56
C GLN A 315 8.85 -23.75 18.23
N SER A 316 7.62 -23.96 17.75
CA SER A 316 7.15 -25.29 17.32
C SER A 316 7.93 -25.84 16.12
N SER A 317 8.29 -24.99 15.16
CA SER A 317 9.11 -25.36 13.99
C SER A 317 10.54 -25.73 14.39
N ASN A 318 11.11 -25.01 15.37
CA ASN A 318 12.44 -25.29 15.91
C ASN A 318 12.46 -26.56 16.77
N ALA A 319 11.39 -26.85 17.53
CA ALA A 319 11.25 -28.07 18.31
C ALA A 319 11.10 -29.32 17.42
N THR A 320 10.45 -29.19 16.27
CA THR A 320 10.31 -30.27 15.27
C THR A 320 11.65 -30.52 14.53
N GLY A 321 12.47 -29.49 14.37
CA GLY A 321 13.85 -29.60 13.84
C GLY A 321 14.79 -30.36 14.77
N THR A 322 14.61 -30.26 16.09
CA THR A 322 15.39 -31.03 17.09
C THR A 322 14.95 -32.48 17.25
N LEU A 323 13.76 -32.86 16.77
CA LEU A 323 13.28 -34.25 16.85
C LEU A 323 13.91 -35.17 15.78
N TYR A 324 14.59 -34.62 14.77
CA TYR A 324 15.39 -35.41 13.82
C TYR A 324 16.84 -35.62 14.25
N GLN A 325 17.23 -35.15 15.44
CA GLN A 325 18.59 -35.33 15.94
C GLN A 325 18.70 -36.04 17.30
N THR A 326 17.58 -36.52 17.84
CA THR A 326 17.58 -37.28 19.11
C THR A 326 16.62 -38.46 19.06
N GLU A 327 16.83 -39.41 18.14
CA GLU A 327 16.23 -40.74 18.23
C GLU A 327 17.05 -41.75 17.41
N SER A 328 18.35 -41.85 17.75
CA SER A 328 19.10 -43.09 17.57
C SER A 328 19.31 -43.68 18.95
N SER A 329 18.84 -44.91 19.13
CA SER A 329 18.92 -45.75 20.33
C SER A 329 17.69 -45.74 21.25
N THR A 330 16.87 -46.78 21.04
CA THR A 330 16.51 -47.85 22.00
C THR A 330 15.04 -47.98 22.45
N ASP A 331 14.48 -49.11 22.05
CA ASP A 331 13.53 -50.02 22.72
C ASP A 331 12.30 -49.45 23.44
N ILE A 332 11.15 -49.58 22.77
CA ILE A 332 9.82 -49.43 23.35
C ILE A 332 9.37 -50.76 23.97
N LYS A 333 9.14 -50.77 25.29
CA LYS A 333 8.35 -51.79 25.99
C LYS A 333 7.14 -51.15 26.71
N LYS A 334 5.95 -51.36 26.12
CA LYS A 334 4.59 -51.54 26.70
C LYS A 334 4.03 -50.63 27.83
N LYS A 335 2.88 -49.98 27.48
CA LYS A 335 1.53 -49.97 28.14
C LYS A 335 1.36 -49.12 29.45
N PRO A 336 0.11 -48.85 29.94
CA PRO A 336 -0.86 -47.80 29.52
C PRO A 336 -1.41 -46.89 30.68
N ILE A 337 -2.25 -45.90 30.31
CA ILE A 337 -3.39 -45.24 31.03
C ILE A 337 -3.10 -44.59 32.41
N ASP A 338 -3.48 -43.31 32.58
CA ASP A 338 -4.35 -42.83 33.69
C ASP A 338 -4.78 -41.36 33.52
N ASP A 339 -5.99 -41.11 34.03
CA ASP A 339 -6.75 -39.86 34.02
C ASP A 339 -6.25 -38.81 35.05
N ASN A 340 -6.57 -37.53 34.82
CA ASN A 340 -7.21 -36.58 35.76
C ASN A 340 -6.78 -35.09 35.63
N ALA A 341 -7.81 -34.25 35.47
CA ALA A 341 -8.08 -32.94 36.07
C ALA A 341 -6.93 -32.02 36.56
N ALA A 342 -6.94 -30.74 36.14
CA ALA A 342 -7.35 -29.59 36.98
C ALA A 342 -6.92 -28.21 36.41
N SER A 343 -7.87 -27.27 36.49
CA SER A 343 -7.79 -25.80 36.50
C SER A 343 -6.47 -25.16 36.97
N THR A 344 -5.95 -24.15 36.25
CA THR A 344 -5.36 -22.93 36.86
C THR A 344 -5.36 -21.76 35.85
N GLN A 345 -5.75 -20.56 36.31
CA GLN A 345 -5.75 -19.27 35.59
C GLN A 345 -4.32 -18.78 35.25
N PRO A 346 -4.11 -17.98 34.18
CA PRO A 346 -2.81 -17.33 33.93
C PRO A 346 -2.65 -16.02 34.73
N PRO A 347 -1.45 -15.68 35.21
CA PRO A 347 -1.21 -14.50 36.04
C PRO A 347 -1.08 -13.20 35.24
N LEU A 348 -1.50 -12.12 35.91
CA LEU A 348 -1.40 -10.71 35.56
C LEU A 348 0.04 -10.17 35.70
N ASN A 349 0.38 -9.24 34.80
CA ASN A 349 1.43 -8.19 34.87
C ASN A 349 2.91 -8.56 34.70
N LEU A 350 3.48 -8.09 33.58
CA LEU A 350 4.85 -7.54 33.44
C LEU A 350 4.84 -6.70 32.15
N TYR A 351 4.92 -5.36 32.16
CA TYR A 351 6.15 -4.57 32.31
C TYR A 351 5.83 -3.07 32.56
N PRO A 352 6.79 -2.30 33.13
CA PRO A 352 6.63 -0.89 33.49
C PRO A 352 6.98 0.09 32.35
N SER A 353 6.45 1.30 32.48
CA SER A 353 6.72 2.48 31.62
C SER A 353 8.10 3.10 31.86
N LEU A 354 8.78 3.48 30.78
CA LEU A 354 9.92 4.43 30.73
C LEU A 354 9.79 5.17 29.39
N GLN A 355 9.40 6.43 29.27
CA GLN A 355 10.02 7.70 29.71
C GLN A 355 11.44 7.93 29.16
N SER A 356 11.52 8.93 28.27
CA SER A 356 12.66 9.80 27.92
C SER A 356 14.03 9.17 27.70
N MET A 357 14.49 9.16 26.44
CA MET A 357 15.91 9.34 26.16
C MET A 357 16.14 10.35 25.03
N GLU A 358 17.19 11.12 25.27
CA GLU A 358 17.54 12.42 24.74
C GLU A 358 18.46 12.30 23.51
N SER A 359 18.51 13.38 22.75
CA SER A 359 19.23 13.59 21.49
C SER A 359 20.75 13.31 21.50
N LYS A 360 21.30 12.88 20.34
CA LYS A 360 22.62 13.36 19.86
C LYS A 360 22.78 13.21 18.33
N PRO A 361 23.46 14.14 17.63
CA PRO A 361 23.50 14.20 16.17
C PRO A 361 24.80 13.65 15.55
N THR A 362 24.71 13.00 14.40
CA THR A 362 25.81 12.64 13.48
C THR A 362 25.15 12.01 12.26
N GLY A 363 25.42 12.28 10.98
CA GLY A 363 26.49 12.94 10.25
C GLY A 363 26.38 12.33 8.83
N LEU A 364 26.19 13.17 7.80
CA LEU A 364 26.01 12.73 6.41
C LEU A 364 27.22 11.89 5.92
N PRO A 365 27.04 10.73 5.29
CA PRO A 365 28.07 10.16 4.41
C PRO A 365 28.00 10.79 3.00
N PRO A 366 29.14 10.98 2.31
CA PRO A 366 29.24 11.74 1.07
C PRO A 366 28.70 10.98 -0.16
N ALA A 367 28.25 11.75 -1.14
CA ALA A 367 27.71 11.30 -2.43
C ALA A 367 28.75 10.49 -3.24
N TYR A 368 28.32 9.34 -3.78
CA TYR A 368 29.09 8.52 -4.70
C TYR A 368 28.75 8.90 -6.15
N VAL A 369 29.74 9.40 -6.89
CA VAL A 369 29.68 9.70 -8.33
C VAL A 369 30.32 8.54 -9.08
N PRO A 370 29.66 7.89 -10.05
CA PRO A 370 30.36 6.99 -10.96
C PRO A 370 30.85 7.76 -12.19
N ASN A 371 32.15 7.60 -12.45
CA ASN A 371 32.81 7.96 -13.70
C ASN A 371 32.42 6.98 -14.81
N CYS A 372 32.23 7.54 -16.01
CA CYS A 372 32.20 6.97 -17.36
C CYS A 372 31.12 5.93 -17.69
#